data_AF-A0A383BNE8-F1
#
_entry.id   AF-A0A383BNE8-F1
#
_cell.length_a   1.000
_cell.length_b   1.000
_cell.length_c   1.000
_cell.angle_alpha   90.00
_cell.angle_beta   90.00
_cell.angle_gamma   90.00
#
_symmetry.space_group_name_H-M   'P 1'
#
loop_
_entity.id
_entity.type
_entity.pdbx_description
1 polymer ?
#
loop_
_entity_poly.entity_id
_entity_poly.type
_entity_poly.pdbx_seq_one_letter_code
_entity_poly.pdbx_strand_id
1 'polypeptide(L)'
;MAKKQIKKESHKLVIAISSRALFNLDHSHQIFKEEGIEAYAKHQQENESSVLEPGVGFTLVKKLLKLNSKKTPIDVILLSRNSADTGLRIFNSIEHYGLNISRAAFTRGESTHPFVGAFEADLFLSSNYHD
;
A
#
# COMPACT_ATOMS: atom_id res chain seq x y z
N MET A 1 3.95 48.40 -1.92
CA MET A 1 3.27 47.15 -2.35
C MET A 1 4.14 45.98 -1.93
N ALA A 2 3.66 45.14 -1.00
CA ALA A 2 4.42 43.99 -0.52
C ALA A 2 4.47 42.90 -1.62
N LYS A 3 5.67 42.51 -2.04
CA LYS A 3 5.87 41.34 -2.91
C LYS A 3 5.50 40.10 -2.11
N LYS A 4 4.37 39.48 -2.46
CA LYS A 4 3.96 38.18 -1.91
C LYS A 4 4.99 37.15 -2.38
N GLN A 5 5.87 36.72 -1.48
CA GLN A 5 6.84 35.67 -1.73
C GLN A 5 6.06 34.36 -1.90
N ILE A 6 5.92 33.88 -3.14
CA ILE A 6 5.39 32.55 -3.41
C ILE A 6 6.47 31.58 -2.95
N LYS A 7 6.31 31.00 -1.75
CA LYS A 7 7.06 29.80 -1.36
C LYS A 7 6.71 28.73 -2.40
N LYS A 8 7.69 28.36 -3.22
CA LYS A 8 7.57 27.20 -4.11
C LYS A 8 7.69 25.95 -3.23
N GLU A 9 6.61 25.59 -2.55
CA GLU A 9 6.55 24.28 -1.90
C GLU A 9 6.62 23.24 -3.01
N SER A 10 7.64 22.37 -2.96
CA SER A 10 7.70 21.25 -3.89
C SER A 10 6.55 20.31 -3.52
N HIS A 11 5.52 20.27 -4.36
CA HIS A 11 4.42 19.32 -4.20
C HIS A 11 4.99 17.90 -4.11
N LYS A 12 4.67 17.19 -3.03
CA LYS A 12 5.05 15.78 -2.84
C LYS A 12 4.13 14.94 -3.72
N LEU A 13 4.69 14.04 -4.53
CA LEU A 13 3.88 13.07 -5.25
C LEU A 13 3.43 11.99 -4.26
N VAL A 14 2.13 11.88 -4.01
CA VAL A 14 1.56 10.90 -3.10
C VAL A 14 0.94 9.74 -3.88
N ILE A 15 1.47 8.54 -3.70
CA ILE A 15 1.01 7.33 -4.38
C ILE A 15 0.38 6.40 -3.35
N ALA A 16 -0.91 6.14 -3.50
CA ALA A 16 -1.57 5.06 -2.77
C ALA A 16 -1.45 3.76 -3.58
N ILE A 17 -1.13 2.65 -2.91
CA ILE A 17 -1.12 1.32 -3.53
C ILE A 17 -1.88 0.31 -2.69
N SER A 18 -2.70 -0.52 -3.32
CA SER A 18 -3.39 -1.61 -2.62
C SER A 18 -2.45 -2.76 -2.30
N SER A 19 -2.67 -3.47 -1.19
CA SER A 19 -1.81 -4.60 -0.79
C SER A 19 -1.70 -5.70 -1.85
N ARG A 20 -2.77 -5.96 -2.61
CA ARG A 20 -2.79 -6.93 -3.73
C ARG A 20 -2.10 -6.44 -5.01
N ALA A 21 -2.01 -5.12 -5.21
CA ALA A 21 -1.19 -4.57 -6.28
C ALA A 21 0.30 -4.63 -5.92
N LEU A 22 0.64 -4.40 -4.64
CA LEU A 22 2.02 -4.45 -4.17
C LEU A 22 2.58 -5.88 -4.09
N PHE A 23 1.78 -6.83 -3.61
CA PHE A 23 2.18 -8.22 -3.41
C PHE A 23 1.17 -9.20 -4.00
N ASN A 24 1.66 -10.37 -4.41
CA ASN A 24 0.79 -11.47 -4.80
C ASN A 24 0.11 -12.05 -3.55
N LEU A 25 -1.21 -11.86 -3.48
CA LEU A 25 -2.08 -12.33 -2.42
C LEU A 25 -3.28 -13.10 -3.00
N ASP A 26 -3.14 -13.64 -4.21
CA ASP A 26 -4.25 -14.27 -4.92
C ASP A 26 -4.77 -15.51 -4.20
N HIS A 27 -3.86 -16.36 -3.71
CA HIS A 27 -4.24 -17.53 -2.91
C HIS A 27 -4.93 -17.14 -1.59
N SER A 28 -4.36 -16.19 -0.86
CA SER A 28 -4.99 -15.70 0.38
C SER A 28 -6.35 -15.07 0.09
N HIS A 29 -6.51 -14.34 -1.03
CA HIS A 29 -7.79 -13.81 -1.44
C HIS A 29 -8.81 -14.90 -1.79
N GLN A 30 -8.36 -16.00 -2.40
CA GLN A 30 -9.21 -17.16 -2.67
C GLN A 30 -9.73 -17.78 -1.37
N ILE A 31 -8.86 -17.99 -0.37
CA ILE A 31 -9.26 -18.46 0.97
C ILE A 31 -10.32 -17.52 1.56
N PHE A 32 -10.14 -16.21 1.48
CA PHE A 32 -11.16 -15.26 1.95
C PHE A 32 -12.51 -15.43 1.22
N LYS A 33 -12.49 -15.66 -0.09
CA LYS A 33 -13.70 -15.81 -0.91
C LYS A 33 -14.43 -17.12 -0.65
N GLU A 34 -13.70 -18.21 -0.42
CA GLU A 34 -14.24 -19.56 -0.28
C GLU A 34 -14.55 -19.92 1.19
N GLU A 35 -13.70 -19.50 2.12
CA GLU A 35 -13.72 -19.94 3.53
C GLU A 35 -13.96 -18.78 4.53
N GLY A 36 -13.97 -17.54 4.05
CA GLY A 36 -14.30 -16.36 4.85
C GLY A 36 -13.13 -15.78 5.64
N ILE A 37 -13.46 -14.80 6.49
CA ILE A 37 -12.47 -13.93 7.15
C ILE A 37 -11.64 -14.64 8.22
N GLU A 38 -12.20 -15.64 8.91
CA GLU A 38 -11.49 -16.37 9.97
C GLU A 38 -10.40 -17.28 9.39
N ALA A 39 -10.73 -18.05 8.35
CA ALA A 39 -9.77 -18.89 7.63
C ALA A 39 -8.66 -18.04 6.98
N TYR A 40 -9.04 -16.91 6.39
CA TYR A 40 -8.09 -15.92 5.88
C TYR A 40 -7.12 -15.43 6.95
N ALA A 41 -7.64 -15.02 8.11
CA ALA A 41 -6.83 -14.48 9.20
C ALA A 41 -5.85 -15.52 9.73
N LYS A 42 -6.32 -16.76 9.94
CA LYS A 42 -5.49 -17.88 10.37
C LYS A 42 -4.37 -18.16 9.36
N HIS A 43 -4.70 -18.23 8.06
CA HIS A 43 -3.70 -18.43 7.00
C HIS A 43 -2.63 -17.33 7.02
N GLN A 44 -3.03 -16.06 7.20
CA GLN A 44 -2.09 -14.95 7.25
C GLN A 44 -1.17 -14.99 8.47
N GLN A 45 -1.68 -15.42 9.63
CA GLN A 45 -0.90 -15.59 10.85
C GLN A 45 0.09 -16.76 10.74
N GLU A 46 -0.36 -17.92 10.25
CA GLU A 46 0.49 -19.10 10.05
C GLU A 46 1.62 -18.84 9.05
N ASN A 47 1.40 -17.94 8.10
CA ASN A 47 2.36 -17.57 7.07
C ASN A 47 3.02 -16.21 7.32
N GLU A 48 2.94 -15.65 8.52
CA GLU A 48 3.40 -14.29 8.83
C GLU A 48 4.89 -14.06 8.48
N SER A 49 5.73 -15.07 8.71
CA SER A 49 7.17 -15.04 8.39
C SER A 49 7.49 -15.42 6.94
N SER A 50 6.49 -15.83 6.16
CA SER A 50 6.64 -16.17 4.74
C SER A 50 6.52 -14.90 3.89
N VAL A 51 7.63 -14.52 3.27
CA VAL A 51 7.71 -13.34 2.38
C VAL A 51 6.74 -13.51 1.21
N LEU A 52 5.95 -12.46 0.95
CA LEU A 52 5.03 -12.42 -0.18
C LEU A 52 5.77 -12.16 -1.48
N GLU A 53 5.41 -12.89 -2.53
CA GLU A 53 5.94 -12.66 -3.86
C GLU A 53 5.53 -11.27 -4.39
N PRO A 54 6.36 -10.62 -5.23
CA PRO A 54 6.03 -9.33 -5.85
C PRO A 54 4.70 -9.35 -6.64
N GLY A 55 3.87 -8.34 -6.43
CA GLY A 55 2.65 -8.12 -7.21
C GLY A 55 2.88 -7.28 -8.48
N VAL A 56 1.80 -7.06 -9.24
CA VAL A 56 1.82 -6.34 -10.51
C VAL A 56 2.36 -4.90 -10.42
N GLY A 57 2.09 -4.21 -9.30
CA GLY A 57 2.53 -2.84 -9.03
C GLY A 57 3.90 -2.74 -8.37
N PHE A 58 4.49 -3.86 -7.94
CA PHE A 58 5.72 -3.88 -7.14
C PHE A 58 6.89 -3.16 -7.82
N THR A 59 7.16 -3.50 -9.08
CA THR A 59 8.29 -2.95 -9.83
C THR A 59 8.18 -1.43 -9.99
N LEU A 60 6.97 -0.92 -10.21
CA LEU A 60 6.71 0.51 -10.33
C LEU A 60 6.97 1.21 -8.99
N VAL A 61 6.38 0.73 -7.90
CA VAL A 61 6.60 1.30 -6.56
C VAL A 61 8.06 1.27 -6.16
N LYS A 62 8.76 0.16 -6.38
CA LYS A 62 10.19 0.05 -6.07
C LYS A 62 11.02 1.09 -6.83
N LYS A 63 10.71 1.35 -8.11
CA LYS A 63 11.38 2.38 -8.91
C LYS A 63 11.05 3.79 -8.41
N LEU A 64 9.79 4.07 -8.08
CA LEU A 64 9.36 5.38 -7.55
C LEU A 64 10.00 5.68 -6.20
N LEU A 65 10.05 4.70 -5.29
CA LEU A 65 10.75 4.84 -4.01
C LEU A 65 12.24 5.12 -4.18
N LYS A 66 12.91 4.54 -5.19
CA LYS A 66 14.31 4.85 -5.51
C LYS A 66 14.54 6.26 -6.05
N LEU A 67 13.52 6.87 -6.67
CA LEU A 67 13.58 8.25 -7.18
C LEU A 67 13.28 9.29 -6.09
N ASN A 68 12.75 8.87 -4.95
CA ASN A 68 12.41 9.75 -3.84
C ASN A 68 13.64 10.52 -3.35
N SER A 69 13.56 11.85 -3.35
CA SER A 69 14.63 12.73 -2.87
C SER A 69 14.07 14.07 -2.42
N LYS A 70 14.90 14.93 -1.80
CA LYS A 70 14.49 16.30 -1.44
C LYS A 70 14.03 17.14 -2.65
N LYS A 71 14.51 16.82 -3.86
CA LYS A 71 14.12 17.52 -5.11
C LYS A 71 12.91 16.90 -5.78
N THR A 72 12.69 15.60 -5.55
CA THR A 72 11.58 14.81 -6.09
C THR A 72 10.93 14.04 -4.94
N PRO A 73 10.21 14.73 -4.04
CA PRO A 73 9.63 14.09 -2.87
C PRO A 73 8.48 13.18 -3.30
N ILE A 74 8.60 11.89 -2.99
CA ILE A 74 7.59 10.86 -3.29
C ILE A 74 7.18 10.22 -1.97
N ASP A 75 5.87 10.13 -1.75
CA ASP A 75 5.29 9.29 -0.70
C ASP A 75 4.62 8.07 -1.30
N VAL A 76 4.78 6.93 -0.65
CA VAL A 76 3.99 5.74 -0.96
C VAL A 76 3.24 5.34 0.29
N ILE A 77 1.93 5.15 0.13
CA ILE A 77 1.01 4.75 1.18
C ILE A 77 0.43 3.39 0.81
N LEU A 78 0.49 2.44 1.74
CA LEU A 78 -0.19 1.17 1.59
C LEU A 78 -1.66 1.32 2.02
N LEU A 79 -2.60 0.97 1.14
CA LEU A 79 -4.01 0.80 1.50
C LEU A 79 -4.34 -0.69 1.49
N SER A 80 -4.93 -1.19 2.56
CA SER A 80 -5.27 -2.61 2.64
C SER A 80 -6.66 -2.81 3.22
N ARG A 81 -7.41 -3.71 2.59
CA ARG A 81 -8.64 -4.28 3.18
C ARG A 81 -8.35 -5.27 4.29
N ASN A 82 -7.10 -5.61 4.53
CA ASN A 82 -6.75 -6.46 5.67
C ASN A 82 -7.01 -5.73 6.99
N SER A 83 -7.04 -6.50 8.06
CA SER A 83 -6.88 -5.98 9.40
C SER A 83 -5.38 -5.72 9.67
N ALA A 84 -5.08 -4.88 10.67
CA ALA A 84 -3.68 -4.62 11.06
C ALA A 84 -2.98 -5.91 11.55
N ASP A 85 -3.72 -6.76 12.26
CA ASP A 85 -3.27 -8.08 12.75
C ASP A 85 -2.92 -9.04 11.60
N THR A 86 -3.71 -9.07 10.52
CA THR A 86 -3.40 -9.87 9.32
C THR A 86 -2.45 -9.16 8.34
N GLY A 87 -2.06 -7.92 8.67
CA GLY A 87 -1.17 -7.06 7.90
C GLY A 87 0.31 -7.29 8.18
N LEU A 88 0.67 -8.00 9.26
CA LEU A 88 2.08 -8.23 9.63
C LEU A 88 2.88 -8.90 8.52
N ARG A 89 2.32 -9.91 7.84
CA ARG A 89 2.95 -10.55 6.67
C ARG A 89 3.29 -9.54 5.55
N ILE A 90 2.42 -8.56 5.32
CA ILE A 90 2.64 -7.50 4.33
C ILE A 90 3.80 -6.61 4.78
N PHE A 91 3.83 -6.20 6.05
CA PHE A 91 4.91 -5.38 6.60
C PHE A 91 6.26 -6.10 6.59
N ASN A 92 6.30 -7.38 6.99
CA ASN A 92 7.50 -8.22 6.93
C ASN A 92 8.03 -8.30 5.49
N SER A 93 7.14 -8.38 4.50
CA SER A 93 7.51 -8.38 3.08
C SER A 93 8.03 -7.00 2.63
N ILE A 94 7.40 -5.90 3.05
CA ILE A 94 7.87 -4.52 2.80
C ILE A 94 9.30 -4.35 3.32
N GLU A 95 9.55 -4.78 4.56
CA GLU A 95 10.86 -4.73 5.20
C GLU A 95 11.88 -5.61 4.46
N HIS A 96 11.53 -6.86 4.16
CA HIS A 96 12.38 -7.79 3.41
C HIS A 96 12.85 -7.19 2.08
N TYR A 97 11.96 -6.52 1.34
CA TYR A 97 12.31 -5.90 0.06
C TYR A 97 12.91 -4.49 0.17
N GLY A 98 13.06 -3.95 1.38
CA GLY A 98 13.60 -2.62 1.63
C GLY A 98 12.74 -1.50 1.04
N LEU A 99 11.41 -1.66 1.05
CA LEU A 99 10.49 -0.66 0.54
C LEU A 99 10.22 0.39 1.64
N ASN A 100 10.66 1.63 1.42
CA ASN A 100 10.45 2.73 2.37
C ASN A 100 9.00 3.27 2.31
N ILE A 101 8.03 2.45 2.69
CA ILE A 101 6.60 2.78 2.77
C ILE A 101 6.32 3.24 4.21
N SER A 102 6.17 4.55 4.38
CA SER A 102 6.12 5.17 5.71
C SER A 102 4.72 5.18 6.34
N ARG A 103 3.67 4.96 5.54
CA ARG A 103 2.27 5.04 5.96
C ARG A 103 1.47 3.87 5.42
N ALA A 104 0.56 3.37 6.24
CA ALA A 104 -0.39 2.35 5.85
C ALA A 104 -1.75 2.59 6.50
N ALA A 105 -2.83 2.24 5.80
CA ALA A 105 -4.18 2.22 6.35
C ALA A 105 -4.83 0.86 6.10
N PHE A 106 -5.47 0.33 7.16
CA PHE A 106 -6.11 -0.98 7.18
C PHE A 106 -7.59 -0.80 7.49
N THR A 107 -8.45 -1.30 6.60
CA THR A 107 -9.89 -1.04 6.65
C THR A 107 -10.72 -2.24 7.12
N ARG A 108 -10.08 -3.38 7.45
CA ARG A 108 -10.78 -4.58 7.98
C ARG A 108 -11.96 -5.05 7.12
N GLY A 109 -11.78 -5.05 5.81
CA GLY A 109 -12.75 -5.51 4.82
C GLY A 109 -13.48 -4.37 4.10
N GLU A 110 -13.54 -3.18 4.71
CA GLU A 110 -14.21 -2.02 4.13
C GLU A 110 -13.48 -1.45 2.92
N SER A 111 -14.17 -0.65 2.10
CA SER A 111 -13.55 -0.01 0.94
C SER A 111 -12.36 0.88 1.33
N THR A 112 -11.29 0.83 0.55
CA THR A 112 -10.12 1.71 0.70
C THR A 112 -10.31 3.07 0.02
N HIS A 113 -11.35 3.23 -0.81
CA HIS A 113 -11.59 4.44 -1.60
C HIS A 113 -11.68 5.73 -0.74
N PRO A 114 -12.35 5.76 0.43
CA PRO A 114 -12.39 6.96 1.27
C PRO A 114 -11.00 7.44 1.73
N PHE A 115 -10.04 6.51 1.87
CA PHE A 115 -8.69 6.84 2.30
C PHE A 115 -7.85 7.44 1.16
N VAL A 116 -8.15 7.15 -0.10
CA VAL A 116 -7.46 7.76 -1.24
C VAL A 116 -7.58 9.29 -1.19
N GLY A 117 -8.80 9.79 -0.95
CA GLY A 117 -9.04 11.23 -0.77
C GLY A 117 -8.47 11.79 0.53
N ALA A 118 -8.61 11.07 1.64
CA ALA A 118 -8.10 11.51 2.94
C ALA A 118 -6.57 11.65 2.98
N PHE A 119 -5.86 10.88 2.14
CA PHE A 119 -4.42 10.95 2.01
C PHE A 119 -3.93 11.90 0.91
N GLU A 120 -4.84 12.59 0.21
CA GLU A 120 -4.53 13.48 -0.91
C GLU A 120 -3.66 12.77 -1.97
N ALA A 121 -4.00 11.51 -2.27
CA ALA A 121 -3.22 10.72 -3.23
C ALA A 121 -3.39 11.26 -4.66
N ASP A 122 -2.26 11.52 -5.33
CA ASP A 122 -2.21 11.92 -6.74
C ASP A 122 -2.43 10.73 -7.69
N LEU A 123 -2.09 9.52 -7.23
CA LEU A 123 -2.18 8.28 -7.99
C LEU A 123 -2.59 7.14 -7.06
N PHE A 124 -3.58 6.35 -7.47
CA PHE A 124 -3.95 5.11 -6.80
C PHE A 124 -3.68 3.90 -7.70
N LEU A 125 -2.91 2.93 -7.21
CA LEU A 125 -2.57 1.69 -7.90
C LEU A 125 -3.33 0.53 -7.27
N SER A 126 -4.28 -0.05 -7.99
CA SER A 126 -4.98 -1.28 -7.56
C SER A 126 -4.99 -2.36 -8.64
N SER A 127 -5.07 -3.60 -8.18
CA SER A 127 -5.28 -4.81 -8.99
C SER A 127 -6.75 -5.27 -9.01
N ASN A 128 -7.66 -4.51 -8.40
CA ASN A 128 -9.10 -4.77 -8.39
C ASN A 128 -9.84 -3.63 -9.08
N TYR A 129 -10.68 -3.96 -10.06
CA TYR A 129 -11.47 -3.01 -10.84
C TYR A 129 -12.56 -2.29 -10.02
N HIS A 130 -13.00 -2.90 -8.91
CA HIS A 130 -14.01 -2.32 -8.02
C HIS A 130 -13.42 -1.37 -6.97
N ASP A 131 -12.10 -1.13 -6.98
CA ASP A 131 -11.44 -0.19 -6.08
C ASP A 131 -11.36 1.22 -6.68
#